data_AF-A0AA88L9P4-F1
#
_entry.id   AF-A0AA88L9P4-F1
#
_cell.length_a   1.000
_cell.length_b   1.000
_cell.length_c   1.000
_cell.angle_alpha   90.00
_cell.angle_beta   90.00
_cell.angle_gamma   90.00
#
_symmetry.space_group_name_H-M   'P 1'
#
loop_
_entity.id
_entity.type
_entity.pdbx_description
1 polymer ?
#
loop_
_entity_poly.entity_id
_entity_poly.type
_entity_poly.pdbx_seq_one_letter_code
_entity_poly.pdbx_strand_id
1 'polypeptide(L)'
;MSGRGKGGKVKGNAKSRSNRAGLQFPVGRNHRLLRKCKYAKRVGAGAPVYLAVLAIRNDEEMNKLLSGVIIVQGGVLSNIQAVLLSKKTEKRAKA
;
A
#
# COMPACT_ATOMS: atom_id res chain seq x y z
N MET A 1 -11.74 45.92 -18.06
CA MET A 1 -11.25 44.54 -18.20
C MET A 1 -10.38 44.19 -16.99
N SER A 2 -10.91 43.60 -15.92
CA SER A 2 -10.07 43.08 -14.81
C SER A 2 -9.91 41.56 -14.95
N GLY A 3 -9.02 41.17 -15.87
CA GLY A 3 -8.55 39.79 -15.97
C GLY A 3 -7.68 39.47 -14.77
N ARG A 4 -8.30 39.07 -13.65
CA ARG A 4 -7.56 38.56 -12.49
C ARG A 4 -6.96 37.21 -12.90
N GLY A 5 -5.71 37.26 -13.36
CA GLY A 5 -4.90 36.09 -13.64
C GLY A 5 -4.92 35.12 -12.46
N LYS A 6 -4.78 33.83 -12.76
CA LYS A 6 -4.94 32.69 -11.86
C LYS A 6 -3.81 32.62 -10.82
N GLY A 7 -3.68 33.64 -9.97
CA GLY A 7 -2.58 33.75 -9.02
C GLY A 7 -2.68 35.04 -8.19
N GLY A 8 -3.62 35.10 -7.27
CA GLY A 8 -3.77 36.30 -6.44
C GLY A 8 -4.83 36.19 -5.35
N LYS A 9 -4.66 35.24 -4.43
CA LYS A 9 -5.27 35.21 -3.09
C LYS A 9 -4.32 34.45 -2.17
N VAL A 10 -4.13 34.91 -0.93
CA VAL A 10 -3.39 34.18 0.10
C VAL A 10 -4.03 32.79 0.22
N LYS A 11 -3.27 31.76 -0.17
CA LYS A 11 -3.78 30.39 -0.24
C LYS A 11 -4.02 29.91 1.18
N GLY A 12 -5.28 29.72 1.56
CA GLY A 12 -5.64 28.88 2.69
C GLY A 12 -5.05 27.48 2.53
N ASN A 13 -5.02 26.69 3.60
CA ASN A 13 -4.40 25.37 3.60
C ASN A 13 -4.97 24.49 2.48
N ALA A 14 -4.17 24.29 1.43
CA ALA A 14 -4.56 23.45 0.31
C ALA A 14 -4.67 22.00 0.79
N LYS A 15 -5.76 21.31 0.42
CA LYS A 15 -5.92 19.88 0.71
C LYS A 15 -4.69 19.10 0.25
N SER A 16 -4.13 18.28 1.13
CA SER A 16 -2.93 17.50 0.87
C SER A 16 -3.17 16.47 -0.24
N ARG A 17 -2.11 16.03 -0.92
CA ARG A 17 -2.21 14.96 -1.94
C ARG A 17 -2.66 13.62 -1.34
N SER A 18 -2.28 13.34 -0.09
CA SER A 18 -2.76 12.17 0.66
C SER A 18 -4.27 12.23 0.87
N ASN A 19 -4.78 13.34 1.39
CA ASN A 19 -6.21 13.51 1.65
C ASN A 19 -7.02 13.50 0.35
N ARG A 20 -6.48 14.03 -0.75
CA ARG A 20 -7.13 13.94 -2.08
C ARG A 20 -7.17 12.52 -2.63
N ALA A 21 -6.16 11.71 -2.33
CA ALA A 21 -6.09 10.31 -2.75
C ALA A 21 -6.83 9.35 -1.81
N GLY A 22 -7.33 9.84 -0.66
CA GLY A 22 -7.97 8.99 0.36
C GLY A 22 -6.98 8.06 1.08
N LEU A 23 -5.70 8.38 1.08
CA LEU A 23 -4.65 7.53 1.64
C LEU A 23 -4.11 8.12 2.95
N GLN A 24 -3.95 7.28 3.97
CA GLN A 24 -3.22 7.65 5.20
C GLN A 24 -1.72 7.86 4.94
N PHE A 25 -1.19 7.15 3.95
CA PHE A 25 0.22 7.24 3.59
C PHE A 25 0.60 8.63 3.05
N PRO A 26 1.83 9.11 3.33
CA PRO A 26 2.28 10.45 2.96
C PRO A 26 2.72 10.54 1.49
N VAL A 27 1.77 10.61 0.55
CA VAL A 27 1.98 10.72 -0.92
C VAL A 27 2.95 11.85 -1.28
N GLY A 28 2.87 12.99 -0.58
CA GLY A 28 3.73 14.13 -0.83
C GLY A 28 5.21 13.87 -0.52
N ARG A 29 5.47 13.14 0.57
CA ARG A 29 6.80 12.74 1.00
C ARG A 29 7.38 11.69 0.05
N ASN A 30 6.58 10.69 -0.32
CA ASN A 30 6.97 9.64 -1.27
C ASN A 30 7.40 10.25 -2.61
N HIS A 31 6.63 11.21 -3.14
CA HIS A 31 7.00 11.91 -4.36
C HIS A 31 8.36 12.63 -4.26
N ARG A 32 8.64 13.24 -3.10
CA ARG A 32 9.91 13.93 -2.85
C ARG A 32 11.07 12.93 -2.77
N LEU A 33 10.90 11.82 -2.05
CA LEU A 33 11.90 10.77 -1.92
C LEU A 33 12.24 10.16 -3.29
N LEU A 34 11.22 9.87 -4.10
CA LEU A 34 11.42 9.35 -5.46
C LEU A 34 12.28 10.26 -6.35
N ARG A 35 12.16 11.58 -6.18
CA ARG A 35 12.99 12.56 -6.89
C ARG A 35 14.38 12.71 -6.28
N LYS A 36 14.49 12.68 -4.93
CA LYS A 36 15.77 12.81 -4.22
C LYS A 36 16.71 11.66 -4.55
N CYS A 37 16.18 10.44 -4.60
CA CYS A 37 16.96 9.24 -4.91
C CYS A 37 17.26 9.06 -6.41
N LYS A 38 16.85 10.02 -7.27
CA LYS A 38 17.12 10.03 -8.72
C LYS A 38 16.73 8.72 -9.45
N TYR A 39 15.69 8.02 -8.99
CA TYR A 39 15.25 6.75 -9.62
C TYR A 39 14.90 6.90 -11.11
N ALA A 40 14.46 8.08 -11.53
CA ALA A 40 14.20 8.40 -12.93
C ALA A 40 14.42 9.90 -13.18
N LYS A 41 14.71 10.27 -14.44
CA LYS A 41 14.83 11.67 -14.88
C LYS A 41 13.57 12.49 -14.57
N ARG A 42 12.39 11.86 -14.60
CA ARG A 42 11.10 12.47 -14.24
C ARG A 42 10.26 11.47 -13.44
N VAL A 43 9.58 11.96 -12.41
CA VAL A 43 8.62 11.17 -11.62
C VAL A 43 7.22 11.71 -11.89
N GLY A 44 6.34 10.85 -12.43
CA GLY A 44 4.94 11.19 -12.70
C GLY A 44 4.13 11.40 -11.42
N ALA A 45 3.04 12.15 -11.50
CA ALA A 45 2.21 12.48 -10.33
C ALA A 45 1.49 11.25 -9.72
N GLY A 46 1.20 10.22 -10.54
CA GLY A 46 0.54 8.98 -10.10
C GLY A 46 1.47 7.97 -9.44
N ALA A 47 2.78 8.00 -9.73
CA ALA A 47 3.77 7.07 -9.16
C ALA A 47 3.74 6.97 -7.61
N PRO A 48 3.76 8.08 -6.84
CA PRO A 48 3.73 8.00 -5.38
C PRO A 48 2.38 7.53 -4.81
N VAL A 49 1.29 7.64 -5.58
CA VAL A 49 -0.04 7.17 -5.18
C VAL A 49 -0.11 5.66 -5.39
N TYR A 50 0.34 5.17 -6.54
CA TYR A 50 0.39 3.74 -6.83
C TYR A 50 1.26 2.96 -5.84
N LEU A 51 2.46 3.47 -5.52
CA LEU A 51 3.33 2.87 -4.51
C LEU A 51 2.62 2.73 -3.14
N ALA A 52 1.83 3.73 -2.75
CA ALA A 52 1.11 3.68 -1.49
C ALA A 52 -0.05 2.68 -1.52
N VAL A 53 -0.66 2.42 -2.68
CA VAL A 53 -1.73 1.42 -2.84
C VAL A 53 -1.18 0.01 -2.70
N LEU A 54 -0.02 -0.30 -3.31
CA LEU A 54 0.63 -1.60 -3.18
C LEU A 54 0.93 -1.94 -1.72
N ALA A 55 1.39 -0.97 -0.93
CA ALA A 55 1.66 -1.18 0.50
C ALA A 55 0.40 -1.42 1.35
N ILE A 56 -0.78 -0.98 0.90
CA ILE A 56 -2.05 -1.16 1.63
C ILE A 56 -2.72 -2.46 1.26
N ARG A 57 -2.68 -2.82 -0.02
CA ARG A 57 -3.30 -4.05 -0.52
C ARG A 57 -2.39 -5.21 -0.16
N ASN A 58 -2.80 -5.97 0.86
CA ASN A 58 -2.22 -7.25 1.22
C ASN A 58 -2.50 -8.26 0.08
N ASP A 59 -1.72 -8.15 -0.98
CA ASP A 59 -1.94 -8.74 -2.29
C ASP A 59 -0.79 -9.71 -2.63
N GLU A 60 -1.03 -10.60 -3.61
CA GLU A 60 -0.04 -11.57 -4.10
C GLU A 60 1.25 -10.88 -4.57
N GLU A 61 1.14 -9.69 -5.15
CA GLU A 61 2.29 -8.90 -5.60
C GLU A 61 3.20 -8.50 -4.43
N MET A 62 2.63 -8.16 -3.28
CA MET A 62 3.40 -7.83 -2.07
C MET A 62 4.10 -9.07 -1.52
N ASN A 63 3.42 -10.22 -1.51
CA ASN A 63 4.03 -11.48 -1.09
C ASN A 63 5.19 -11.89 -2.03
N LYS A 64 5.01 -11.70 -3.35
CA LYS A 64 6.07 -11.95 -4.34
C LYS A 64 7.24 -10.98 -4.20
N LEU A 65 6.95 -9.69 -4.01
CA LEU A 65 7.95 -8.64 -3.83
C LEU A 65 8.79 -8.85 -2.57
N LEU A 66 8.17 -9.38 -1.50
CA LEU A 66 8.81 -9.65 -0.22
C LEU A 66 9.28 -11.09 -0.05
N SER A 67 9.26 -11.91 -1.11
CA SER A 67 9.62 -13.34 -1.04
C SER A 67 11.02 -13.62 -0.46
N GLY A 68 11.96 -12.68 -0.60
CA GLY A 68 13.31 -12.77 -0.01
C GLY A 68 13.50 -12.00 1.30
N VAL A 69 12.46 -11.41 1.87
CA VAL A 69 12.53 -10.57 3.06
C VAL A 69 12.05 -11.35 4.28
N ILE A 70 12.87 -11.41 5.33
CA ILE A 70 12.46 -11.99 6.62
C ILE A 70 11.78 -10.90 7.46
N ILE A 71 10.50 -11.09 7.76
CA ILE A 71 9.75 -10.21 8.66
C ILE A 71 10.00 -10.67 10.10
N VAL A 72 10.85 -9.93 10.81
CA VAL A 72 11.11 -10.17 12.24
C VAL A 72 9.80 -10.06 13.02
N GLN A 73 9.49 -11.06 13.86
CA GLN A 73 8.21 -11.18 14.60
C GLN A 73 6.94 -11.30 13.73
N GLY A 74 7.07 -11.57 12.43
CA GLY A 74 5.92 -11.68 11.52
C GLY A 74 5.07 -12.95 11.66
N GLY A 75 5.59 -13.98 12.32
CA GLY A 75 4.95 -15.30 12.35
C GLY A 75 4.88 -15.95 10.97
N VAL A 76 4.04 -16.97 10.84
CA VAL A 76 3.73 -17.63 9.56
C VAL A 76 2.23 -17.73 9.37
N LEU A 77 1.77 -17.75 8.12
CA LEU A 77 0.36 -18.00 7.83
C LEU A 77 -0.01 -19.40 8.35
N SER A 78 -1.05 -19.47 9.17
CA SER A 78 -1.58 -20.74 9.65
C SER A 78 -2.03 -21.60 8.48
N ASN A 79 -1.34 -22.71 8.23
CA ASN A 79 -1.68 -23.67 7.19
C ASN A 79 -1.33 -25.09 7.66
N ILE A 80 -2.29 -26.02 7.61
CA ILE A 80 -2.11 -27.42 8.01
C ILE A 80 -2.32 -28.27 6.77
N GLN A 81 -1.31 -29.06 6.38
CA GLN A 81 -1.44 -29.95 5.22
C GLN A 81 -2.53 -30.99 5.46
N ALA A 82 -3.33 -31.28 4.42
CA ALA A 82 -4.44 -32.23 4.52
C ALA A 82 -4.00 -33.65 4.93
N VAL A 83 -2.77 -34.04 4.58
CA VAL A 83 -2.18 -35.33 5.02
C VAL A 83 -2.00 -35.43 6.54
N LEU A 84 -1.83 -34.28 7.21
CA LEU A 84 -1.66 -34.19 8.66
C LEU A 84 -2.99 -34.06 9.40
N LEU A 85 -4.09 -33.82 8.67
CA LEU A 85 -5.42 -33.83 9.28
C LEU A 85 -5.76 -35.25 9.71
N SER A 86 -6.26 -35.41 10.94
CA SER A 86 -6.73 -36.71 11.39
C SER A 86 -7.82 -37.21 10.43
N LYS A 87 -7.69 -38.43 9.92
CA LYS A 87 -8.79 -39.07 9.21
C LYS A 87 -9.98 -39.14 10.17
N LYS A 88 -11.07 -38.48 9.80
CA LYS A 88 -12.31 -38.50 10.56
C LYS A 88 -12.80 -39.94 10.56
N THR A 89 -12.57 -40.68 11.64
CA THR A 89 -13.44 -41.81 11.98
C THR A 89 -14.82 -41.22 12.15
N GLU A 90 -15.78 -41.69 11.35
CA GLU A 90 -17.18 -41.31 11.44
C GLU A 90 -17.56 -41.27 12.93
N LYS A 91 -18.04 -40.10 13.39
CA LYS A 91 -18.62 -40.01 14.72
C LYS A 91 -19.71 -41.08 14.74
N ARG A 92 -19.51 -42.16 15.51
CA ARG A 92 -20.62 -43.01 15.93
C ARG A 92 -21.66 -42.07 16.50
N ALA A 93 -22.75 -41.88 15.77
CA ALA A 93 -23.97 -41.32 16.32
C ALA A 93 -24.29 -42.21 17.52
N LYS A 94 -24.08 -41.67 18.73
CA LYS A 94 -24.49 -42.31 19.96
C LYS A 94 -25.96 -41.93 20.17
N ALA A 95 -26.73 -42.97 20.45
CA ALA A 95 -28.14 -43.06 20.81
C ALA A 95 -28.80 -41.79 21.35
#